data_AF-A0A1D2QZN1-F1
#
_entry.id   AF-A0A1D2QZN1-F1
#
_cell.length_a   1.000
_cell.length_b   1.000
_cell.length_c   1.000
_cell.angle_alpha   90.00
_cell.angle_beta   90.00
_cell.angle_gamma   90.00
#
_symmetry.space_group_name_H-M   'P 1'
#
loop_
_entity.id
_entity.type
_entity.pdbx_description
1 polymer ?
#
loop_
_entity_poly.entity_id
_entity_poly.type
_entity_poly.pdbx_seq_one_letter_code
_entity_poly.pdbx_strand_id
1 'polypeptide(L)'
;MKEYAVFGLVGVILVLMSAGCIEEGGENQGNVTVNATENITVAASGDIVKVDYVGRFLNGTVFDTSYENTAKESGIYNPDRNYEPLEFKVGEGEMIKGFDEEVVGMKIGEKKNITIPPEKAYGEWDPNKAVDIQSPSLNNWCRVNSPLLVRNI
;
A
#
# COMPACT_ATOMS: atom_id res chain seq x y z
N MET A 1 -34.99 2.92 7.65
CA MET A 1 -33.84 2.14 7.15
C MET A 1 -32.84 2.09 8.31
N LYS A 2 -33.03 1.22 9.34
CA LYS A 2 -32.67 -0.22 9.44
C LYS A 2 -31.20 -0.43 9.01
N GLU A 3 -30.23 -0.89 9.82
CA GLU A 3 -30.25 -1.83 10.96
C GLU A 3 -29.06 -1.56 11.91
N TYR A 4 -29.26 -1.69 13.23
CA TYR A 4 -28.20 -1.94 14.21
C TYR A 4 -28.46 -3.33 14.80
N ALA A 5 -27.50 -4.24 14.71
CA ALA A 5 -27.62 -5.59 15.23
C ALA A 5 -27.60 -5.58 16.77
N VAL A 6 -28.70 -5.99 17.36
CA VAL A 6 -28.86 -6.34 18.78
C VAL A 6 -28.58 -7.83 18.92
N PHE A 7 -27.53 -8.17 19.65
CA PHE A 7 -27.29 -9.47 20.29
C PHE A 7 -26.63 -9.12 21.63
N GLY A 8 -27.08 -9.48 22.83
CA GLY A 8 -28.04 -10.45 23.29
C GLY A 8 -27.55 -10.76 24.70
N LEU A 9 -28.14 -10.17 25.74
CA LEU A 9 -27.79 -10.45 27.14
C LEU A 9 -29.08 -10.90 27.84
N VAL A 10 -29.54 -12.08 27.44
CA VAL A 10 -30.53 -12.86 28.18
C VAL A 10 -29.74 -13.60 29.26
N GLY A 11 -29.95 -13.24 30.52
CA GLY A 11 -29.17 -13.87 31.59
C GLY A 11 -29.52 -13.45 33.00
N VAL A 12 -30.80 -13.56 33.39
CA VAL A 12 -31.15 -13.73 34.81
C VAL A 12 -32.27 -14.77 34.89
N ILE A 13 -31.87 -16.04 34.91
CA ILE A 13 -32.73 -17.17 35.26
C ILE A 13 -32.74 -17.27 36.78
N LEU A 14 -33.89 -16.98 37.38
CA LEU A 14 -34.20 -17.28 38.77
C LEU A 14 -35.48 -18.12 38.80
N VAL A 15 -35.35 -19.45 38.76
CA VAL A 15 -36.42 -20.37 39.16
C VAL A 15 -35.81 -21.56 39.91
N LEU A 16 -36.51 -21.91 40.98
CA LEU A 16 -36.16 -22.75 42.11
C LEU A 16 -36.20 -24.26 41.83
N MET A 17 -35.31 -24.98 42.53
CA MET A 17 -35.36 -26.36 43.01
C MET A 17 -36.48 -27.30 42.50
N SER A 18 -36.07 -28.37 41.83
CA SER A 18 -36.42 -29.73 42.27
C SER A 18 -35.40 -30.74 41.73
N ALA A 19 -35.06 -31.73 42.54
CA ALA A 19 -34.10 -32.77 42.20
C ALA A 19 -34.63 -33.62 41.05
N GLY A 20 -33.93 -33.62 39.93
CA GLY A 20 -34.21 -34.49 38.79
C GLY A 20 -33.03 -34.45 37.82
N CYS A 21 -32.25 -35.52 37.78
CA CYS A 21 -31.30 -35.76 36.70
C CYS A 21 -32.08 -36.15 35.45
N ILE A 22 -31.91 -35.43 34.35
CA ILE A 22 -32.26 -35.88 32.99
C ILE A 22 -31.11 -35.45 32.08
N GLU A 23 -30.37 -36.43 31.56
CA GLU A 23 -29.49 -36.28 30.40
C GLU A 23 -30.35 -36.53 29.15
N GLU A 24 -30.67 -35.47 28.42
CA GLU A 24 -31.02 -35.58 27.00
C GLU A 24 -29.98 -34.82 26.18
N GLY A 25 -29.34 -35.58 25.29
CA GLY A 25 -28.30 -35.09 24.39
C GLY A 25 -28.82 -33.99 23.48
N GLY A 26 -28.29 -32.79 23.68
CA GLY A 26 -28.44 -31.64 22.79
C GLY A 26 -27.14 -31.41 22.02
N GLU A 27 -27.29 -31.44 20.69
CA GLU A 27 -26.61 -30.60 19.70
C GLU A 27 -25.16 -30.19 20.01
N ASN A 28 -24.20 -30.75 19.26
CA ASN A 28 -22.82 -30.28 19.25
C ASN A 28 -22.76 -28.84 18.70
N GLN A 29 -23.05 -27.86 19.56
CA GLN A 29 -22.39 -26.56 19.51
C GLN A 29 -20.92 -26.83 19.86
N GLY A 30 -20.19 -27.32 18.85
CA GLY A 30 -18.75 -27.19 18.84
C GLY A 30 -18.48 -25.70 18.88
N ASN A 31 -18.11 -25.21 20.05
CA ASN A 31 -17.61 -23.87 20.23
C ASN A 31 -16.38 -23.75 19.33
N VAL A 32 -16.57 -23.28 18.10
CA VAL A 32 -15.49 -22.82 17.26
C VAL A 32 -14.99 -21.57 17.95
N THR A 33 -14.10 -21.79 18.90
CA THR A 33 -13.14 -20.79 19.33
C THR A 33 -12.22 -20.59 18.14
N VAL A 34 -12.65 -19.76 17.19
CA VAL A 34 -11.68 -19.06 16.34
C VAL A 34 -10.95 -18.11 17.28
N ASN A 35 -9.96 -18.65 18.00
CA ASN A 35 -8.80 -17.84 18.30
C ASN A 35 -8.24 -17.48 16.94
N ALA A 36 -8.70 -16.36 16.37
CA ALA A 36 -8.14 -15.77 15.17
C ALA A 36 -6.72 -15.34 15.53
N THR A 37 -5.84 -16.33 15.58
CA THR A 37 -4.42 -16.17 15.43
C THR A 37 -4.30 -15.80 13.97
N GLU A 38 -4.51 -14.52 13.65
CA GLU A 38 -4.01 -14.00 12.40
C GLU A 38 -2.51 -14.31 12.45
N ASN A 39 -2.07 -15.25 11.61
CA ASN A 39 -0.67 -15.51 11.42
C ASN A 39 -0.11 -14.28 10.73
N ILE A 40 0.23 -13.27 11.53
CA ILE A 40 0.81 -12.00 11.08
C ILE A 40 2.15 -12.35 10.46
N THR A 41 2.17 -12.44 9.14
CA THR A 41 3.39 -12.67 8.38
C THR A 41 4.09 -11.33 8.24
N VAL A 42 5.35 -11.29 8.66
CA VAL A 42 6.19 -10.10 8.66
C VAL A 42 7.24 -10.28 7.57
N ALA A 43 7.39 -9.27 6.70
CA ALA A 43 8.37 -9.29 5.63
C ALA A 43 9.80 -9.28 6.19
N ALA A 44 10.63 -10.22 5.76
CA ALA A 44 12.05 -10.30 6.08
C ALA A 44 12.92 -10.09 4.84
N SER A 45 14.20 -9.81 5.05
CA SER A 45 15.18 -9.72 3.96
C SER A 45 15.23 -11.04 3.20
N GLY A 46 15.16 -10.98 1.87
CA GLY A 46 15.14 -12.13 0.97
C GLY A 46 13.75 -12.62 0.58
N ASP A 47 12.69 -12.15 1.25
CA ASP A 47 11.31 -12.47 0.87
C ASP A 47 10.92 -11.77 -0.43
N ILE A 48 10.08 -12.44 -1.23
CA ILE A 48 9.44 -11.83 -2.40
C ILE A 48 8.08 -11.28 -1.94
N VAL A 49 7.87 -9.98 -2.12
CA VAL A 49 6.64 -9.29 -1.71
C VAL A 49 5.98 -8.61 -2.88
N LYS A 50 4.70 -8.29 -2.74
CA LYS A 50 3.93 -7.42 -3.63
C LYS A 50 3.44 -6.22 -2.87
N VAL A 51 3.83 -5.03 -3.29
CA VAL A 51 3.51 -3.78 -2.60
C VAL A 51 2.77 -2.84 -3.52
N ASP A 52 1.56 -2.45 -3.11
CA ASP A 52 0.92 -1.28 -3.69
C ASP A 52 1.54 0.00 -3.15
N TYR A 53 1.72 1.00 -4.01
CA TYR A 53 2.38 2.24 -3.63
C TYR A 53 1.81 3.46 -4.37
N VAL A 54 2.03 4.62 -3.76
CA VAL A 54 1.83 5.93 -4.39
C VAL A 54 3.04 6.81 -4.04
N GLY A 55 3.85 7.15 -5.04
CA GLY A 55 4.97 8.07 -4.92
C GLY A 55 4.52 9.52 -5.03
N ARG A 56 4.86 10.34 -4.04
CA ARG A 56 4.50 11.78 -3.99
C ARG A 56 5.69 12.64 -3.62
N PHE A 57 5.74 13.84 -4.18
CA PHE A 57 6.60 14.91 -3.68
C PHE A 57 6.00 15.52 -2.39
N LEU A 58 6.81 16.30 -1.66
CA LEU A 58 6.37 16.99 -0.44
C LEU A 58 5.22 17.98 -0.67
N ASN A 59 5.07 18.47 -1.91
CA ASN A 59 3.93 19.32 -2.31
C ASN A 59 2.65 18.53 -2.61
N GLY A 60 2.66 17.21 -2.49
CA GLY A 60 1.52 16.32 -2.72
C GLY A 60 1.36 15.81 -4.16
N THR A 61 2.13 16.34 -5.12
CA THR A 61 2.11 15.91 -6.52
C THR A 61 2.54 14.44 -6.63
N VAL A 62 1.67 13.62 -7.23
CA VAL A 62 1.94 12.20 -7.52
C VAL A 62 2.85 12.14 -8.73
N PHE A 63 3.95 11.39 -8.63
CA PHE A 63 4.85 11.15 -9.75
C PHE A 63 4.87 9.68 -10.20
N ASP A 64 4.42 8.75 -9.36
CA ASP A 64 4.33 7.33 -9.68
C ASP A 64 3.29 6.61 -8.79
N THR A 65 2.71 5.50 -9.26
CA THR A 65 1.68 4.74 -8.53
C THR A 65 1.42 3.36 -9.15
N SER A 66 1.14 2.36 -8.31
CA SER A 66 0.60 1.06 -8.76
C SER A 66 -0.90 1.12 -9.08
N TYR A 67 -1.62 2.14 -8.58
CA TYR A 67 -3.07 2.27 -8.78
C TYR A 67 -3.43 3.04 -10.06
N GLU A 68 -4.17 2.41 -10.97
CA GLU A 68 -4.63 3.00 -12.23
C GLU A 68 -5.51 4.25 -12.01
N ASN A 69 -6.46 4.19 -11.07
CA ASN A 69 -7.35 5.32 -10.76
C ASN A 69 -6.56 6.54 -10.28
N THR A 70 -5.57 6.33 -9.40
CA THR A 70 -4.68 7.40 -8.94
C THR A 70 -3.86 7.99 -10.08
N ALA A 71 -3.39 7.17 -11.02
CA ALA A 71 -2.66 7.66 -12.20
C ALA A 71 -3.55 8.53 -13.10
N LYS A 72 -4.82 8.13 -13.29
CA LYS A 72 -5.82 8.90 -14.05
C LYS A 72 -6.13 10.24 -13.40
N GLU A 73 -6.38 10.23 -12.09
CA GLU A 73 -6.70 11.44 -11.31
C GLU A 73 -5.54 12.43 -11.25
N SER A 74 -4.30 11.93 -11.18
CA SER A 74 -3.09 12.77 -11.15
C SER A 74 -2.56 13.17 -12.53
N GLY A 75 -3.16 12.67 -13.62
CA GLY A 75 -2.78 13.03 -14.98
C GLY A 75 -1.49 12.39 -15.49
N ILE A 76 -0.96 11.36 -14.80
CA ILE A 76 0.23 10.60 -15.22
C ILE A 76 -0.12 9.24 -15.86
N TYR A 77 -1.40 9.00 -16.15
CA TYR A 77 -1.86 7.76 -16.76
C TYR A 77 -1.22 7.52 -18.12
N ASN A 78 -0.58 6.35 -18.26
CA ASN A 78 -0.12 5.77 -19.51
C ASN A 78 -0.94 4.51 -19.84
N PRO A 79 -1.58 4.41 -21.02
CA PRO A 79 -2.33 3.21 -21.44
C PRO A 79 -1.46 1.98 -21.73
N ASP A 80 -0.17 2.15 -22.00
CA ASP A 80 0.77 1.05 -22.25
C ASP A 80 1.36 0.47 -20.95
N ARG A 81 1.01 1.05 -19.80
CA ARG A 81 1.47 0.61 -18.49
C ARG A 81 0.48 -0.37 -17.86
N ASN A 82 1.01 -1.46 -17.28
CA ASN A 82 0.25 -2.33 -16.40
C ASN A 82 0.28 -1.78 -14.96
N TYR A 83 -0.89 -1.61 -14.35
CA TYR A 83 -1.07 -1.06 -12.99
C TYR A 83 -1.32 -2.20 -12.01
N GLU A 84 -0.23 -2.83 -11.58
CA GLU A 84 -0.22 -3.94 -10.62
C GLU A 84 0.71 -3.63 -9.44
N PRO A 85 0.53 -4.31 -8.28
CA PRO A 85 1.47 -4.21 -7.17
C PRO A 85 2.90 -4.50 -7.60
N LEU A 86 3.84 -3.75 -7.04
CA LEU A 86 5.25 -3.89 -7.33
C LEU A 86 5.80 -5.16 -6.66
N GLU A 87 6.27 -6.11 -7.48
CA GLU A 87 6.91 -7.34 -7.01
C GLU A 87 8.43 -7.16 -6.96
N PHE A 88 9.05 -7.46 -5.81
CA PHE A 88 10.50 -7.40 -5.63
C PHE A 88 10.95 -8.21 -4.42
N LYS A 89 12.25 -8.45 -4.34
CA LYS A 89 12.90 -9.08 -3.18
C LYS A 89 13.33 -8.03 -2.16
N VAL A 90 12.79 -8.14 -0.95
CA VAL A 90 13.01 -7.16 0.13
C VAL A 90 14.43 -7.26 0.68
N GLY A 91 15.07 -6.13 0.92
CA GLY A 91 16.40 -6.01 1.54
C GLY A 91 17.58 -6.32 0.61
N GLU A 92 17.32 -6.55 -0.68
CA GLU A 92 18.35 -6.93 -1.67
C GLU A 92 18.73 -5.77 -2.62
N GLY A 93 18.21 -4.56 -2.38
CA GLY A 93 18.58 -3.38 -3.16
C GLY A 93 17.96 -3.32 -4.56
N GLU A 94 16.86 -4.06 -4.80
CA GLU A 94 16.08 -3.96 -6.05
C GLU A 94 15.26 -2.66 -6.13
N MET A 95 15.12 -1.96 -5.01
CA MET A 95 14.37 -0.71 -4.87
C MET A 95 15.25 0.43 -4.34
N ILE A 96 14.72 1.65 -4.36
CA ILE A 96 15.39 2.77 -3.69
C ILE A 96 15.61 2.43 -2.22
N LYS A 97 16.80 2.76 -1.70
CA LYS A 97 17.27 2.31 -0.39
C LYS A 97 16.26 2.54 0.73
N GLY A 98 15.66 3.73 0.78
CA GLY A 98 14.70 4.07 1.82
C GLY A 98 13.36 3.35 1.69
N PHE A 99 12.96 2.92 0.49
CA PHE A 99 11.75 2.11 0.32
C PHE A 99 12.02 0.67 0.75
N ASP A 100 13.15 0.10 0.32
CA ASP A 100 13.54 -1.26 0.64
C ASP A 100 13.71 -1.47 2.15
N GLU A 101 14.41 -0.55 2.83
CA GLU A 101 14.58 -0.55 4.29
C GLU A 101 13.26 -0.47 5.06
N GLU A 102 12.29 0.29 4.57
CA GLU A 102 11.02 0.53 5.27
C GLU A 102 10.01 -0.60 5.10
N VAL A 103 10.17 -1.44 4.07
CA VAL A 103 9.34 -2.64 3.84
C VAL A 103 9.78 -3.81 4.71
N VAL A 104 11.06 -3.87 5.11
CA VAL A 104 11.54 -4.83 6.10
C VAL A 104 10.77 -4.65 7.41
N GLY A 105 10.18 -5.73 7.92
CA GLY A 105 9.39 -5.71 9.15
C GLY A 105 7.94 -5.28 8.98
N MET A 106 7.49 -4.94 7.77
CA MET A 106 6.07 -4.69 7.51
C MET A 106 5.27 -5.99 7.58
N LYS A 107 4.05 -5.88 8.10
CA LYS A 107 3.09 -6.99 8.14
C LYS A 107 2.31 -7.05 6.84
N ILE A 108 1.89 -8.24 6.42
CA ILE A 108 0.95 -8.39 5.30
C ILE A 108 -0.31 -7.55 5.59
N GLY A 109 -0.70 -6.72 4.61
CA GLY A 109 -1.86 -5.83 4.71
C GLY A 109 -1.60 -4.51 5.45
N GLU A 110 -0.41 -4.31 6.01
CA GLU A 110 -0.03 -3.05 6.65
C GLU A 110 0.06 -1.92 5.61
N LYS A 111 -0.36 -0.72 6.02
CA LYS A 111 -0.21 0.51 5.23
C LYS A 111 0.62 1.49 6.03
N LYS A 112 1.60 2.10 5.36
CA LYS A 112 2.55 3.02 5.97
C LYS A 112 2.85 4.18 5.03
N ASN A 113 2.91 5.39 5.58
CA ASN A 113 3.44 6.55 4.88
C ASN A 113 4.88 6.77 5.33
N ILE A 114 5.80 6.88 4.39
CA ILE A 114 7.21 7.10 4.65
C ILE A 114 7.69 8.35 3.92
N THR A 115 8.55 9.12 4.56
CA THR A 115 9.25 10.25 3.93
C THR A 115 10.70 9.85 3.77
N ILE A 116 11.13 9.66 2.52
CA ILE A 116 12.48 9.20 2.20
C ILE A 116 13.32 10.43 1.82
N PRO A 117 14.45 10.69 2.50
CA PRO A 117 15.33 11.80 2.14
C PRO A 117 16.07 11.48 0.82
N PRO A 118 16.55 12.49 0.08
CA PRO A 118 17.12 12.29 -1.26
C PRO A 118 18.27 11.29 -1.29
N GLU A 119 19.12 11.25 -0.27
CA GLU A 119 20.27 10.33 -0.18
C GLU A 119 19.87 8.85 -0.09
N LYS A 120 18.62 8.57 0.28
CA LYS A 120 18.02 7.23 0.29
C LYS A 120 17.02 7.00 -0.86
N ALA A 121 16.77 8.02 -1.68
CA ALA A 121 15.90 7.97 -2.85
C ALA A 121 16.73 8.05 -4.13
N TYR A 122 16.56 9.13 -4.91
CA TYR A 122 17.21 9.33 -6.22
C TYR A 122 18.49 10.19 -6.16
N GLY A 123 18.95 10.54 -4.96
CA GLY A 123 20.10 11.41 -4.72
C GLY A 123 19.75 12.90 -4.69
N GLU A 124 20.71 13.68 -4.23
CA GLU A 124 20.65 15.15 -4.23
C GLU A 124 20.72 15.71 -5.66
N TRP A 125 20.09 16.87 -5.86
CA TRP A 125 20.24 17.61 -7.10
C TRP A 125 21.69 18.07 -7.27
N ASP A 126 22.32 17.68 -8.39
CA ASP A 126 23.67 18.07 -8.72
C ASP A 126 23.66 19.06 -9.90
N PRO A 127 23.93 20.36 -9.67
CA PRO A 127 23.95 21.35 -10.73
C PRO A 127 25.03 21.09 -11.79
N ASN A 128 26.07 20.30 -11.47
CA ASN A 128 27.10 19.94 -12.45
C ASN A 128 26.64 18.86 -13.44
N LYS A 129 25.53 18.17 -13.13
CA LYS A 129 24.85 17.26 -14.06
C LYS A 129 23.80 17.96 -14.90
N ALA A 130 23.53 19.25 -14.64
CA ALA A 130 22.69 20.08 -15.48
C ALA A 130 23.53 20.68 -16.61
N VAL A 131 23.03 20.55 -17.84
CA VAL A 131 23.66 21.16 -19.03
C VAL A 131 22.63 22.01 -19.73
N ASP A 132 22.91 23.31 -19.84
CA ASP A 132 22.12 24.22 -20.65
C ASP A 132 22.44 24.00 -22.12
N ILE A 133 21.56 23.29 -22.82
CA ILE A 133 21.68 23.09 -24.26
C ILE A 133 20.97 24.25 -24.96
N GLN A 134 21.74 25.09 -25.66
CA GLN A 134 21.15 26.17 -26.45
C GLN A 134 20.27 25.58 -27.57
N SER A 135 19.03 26.05 -27.70
CA SER A 135 18.07 25.57 -28.71
C SER A 135 18.63 25.45 -30.15
N PRO A 136 19.53 26.33 -30.64
CA PRO A 136 20.14 26.18 -31.96
C PRO A 136 21.06 24.97 -32.14
N SER A 137 21.60 24.39 -31.06
CA SER A 137 22.46 23.19 -31.12
C SER A 137 21.68 21.88 -31.06
N LEU A 138 20.35 21.94 -30.84
CA LEU A 138 19.49 20.79 -30.94
C LEU A 138 19.25 20.47 -32.43
N ASN A 139 19.55 19.24 -32.84
CA ASN A 139 19.27 18.80 -34.19
C ASN A 139 17.75 18.81 -34.46
N ASN A 140 17.37 18.73 -35.74
CA ASN A 140 15.96 18.89 -36.15
C ASN A 140 14.99 17.84 -35.56
N TRP A 141 15.50 16.77 -34.95
CA TRP A 141 14.69 15.73 -34.28
C TRP A 141 14.29 16.13 -32.86
N CYS A 142 15.07 16.97 -32.19
CA CYS A 142 14.78 17.52 -30.86
C CYS A 142 13.99 18.84 -30.90
N ARG A 143 13.70 19.39 -32.09
CA ARG A 143 12.75 20.49 -32.23
C ARG A 143 11.35 19.93 -32.00
N VAL A 144 10.87 20.03 -30.77
CA VAL A 144 9.49 19.69 -30.40
C VAL A 144 8.57 20.62 -31.21
N ASN A 145 8.08 20.18 -32.37
CA ASN A 145 7.11 20.90 -33.21
C ASN A 145 5.71 20.86 -32.59
N SER A 146 5.63 21.07 -31.29
CA SER A 146 4.38 21.20 -30.55
C SER A 146 4.62 22.22 -29.45
N PRO A 147 3.75 23.23 -29.29
CA PRO A 147 3.90 24.22 -28.24
C PRO A 147 3.84 23.48 -26.91
N LEU A 148 5.01 23.28 -26.30
CA LEU A 148 5.10 22.80 -24.94
C LEU A 148 4.44 23.86 -24.07
N LEU A 149 3.20 23.58 -23.66
CA LEU A 149 2.58 24.22 -22.52
C LEU A 149 3.46 23.84 -21.32
N VAL A 150 4.50 24.63 -21.06
CA VAL A 150 5.22 24.60 -19.79
C VAL A 150 4.22 25.09 -18.75
N ARG A 151 3.44 24.16 -18.21
CA ARG A 151 2.75 24.38 -16.95
C ARG A 151 3.85 24.44 -15.91
N ASN A 152 4.12 25.66 -15.42
CA ASN A 152 4.98 25.88 -14.27
C ASN A 152 4.54 24.92 -13.16
N ILE A 153 5.47 24.04 -12.78
CA ILE A 153 5.39 23.20 -11.60
C ILE A 153 5.85 24.04 -10.41
#